data_AF-A0AAD5JZ63-F1
#
_entry.id   AF-A0AAD5JZ63-F1
#
_cell.length_a   1.000
_cell.length_b   1.000
_cell.length_c   1.000
_cell.angle_alpha   90.00
_cell.angle_beta   90.00
_cell.angle_gamma   90.00
#
_symmetry.space_group_name_H-M   'P 1'
#
loop_
_entity.id
_entity.type
_entity.pdbx_description
1 polymer ?
#
loop_
_entity_poly.entity_id
_entity_poly.type
_entity_poly.pdbx_seq_one_letter_code
_entity_poly.pdbx_strand_id
1 'polypeptide(L)'
;MKAYQFTALILYPLTVLFLSTTLAGHIPPSYFSNSRNVLNVYFVKLGWLWSTIAFGSLVIFQPLKRLVPSMGRYVCMTLYWIIMTQWLLGPSLVDRMFVATGGSCHYLPNNDENGMSGLNTSPLTAVLQQTTCRSTGGSWHGGHDVSGHCVLLIHASLFLLEESMQQPDKRKKIIAWAFLGLWYWMLAMTSIYFHGYRELLSGAFFGILGWVILYLGLFPNCQPLAPCYN
;
A
#
# COMPACT_ATOMS: atom_id res chain seq x y z
N MET A 1 14.81 -1.85 -19.03
CA MET A 1 13.42 -1.92 -18.51
C MET A 1 12.55 -2.57 -19.57
N LYS A 2 11.66 -3.49 -19.19
CA LYS A 2 10.79 -4.24 -20.12
C LYS A 2 9.52 -3.43 -20.44
N ALA A 3 8.87 -3.69 -21.57
CA ALA A 3 7.69 -2.94 -22.01
C ALA A 3 6.56 -2.91 -20.96
N TYR A 4 6.23 -4.06 -20.36
CA TYR A 4 5.17 -4.14 -19.33
C TYR A 4 5.51 -3.33 -18.06
N GLN A 5 6.80 -3.21 -17.71
CA GLN A 5 7.24 -2.43 -16.55
C GLN A 5 7.01 -0.94 -16.81
N PHE A 6 7.36 -0.48 -18.02
CA PHE A 6 7.09 0.89 -18.44
C PHE A 6 5.59 1.19 -18.48
N THR A 7 4.79 0.27 -19.03
CA THR A 7 3.33 0.38 -19.03
C THR A 7 2.79 0.50 -17.61
N ALA A 8 3.22 -0.36 -16.68
CA ALA A 8 2.75 -0.32 -15.30
C ALA A 8 3.13 1.00 -14.58
N LEU A 9 4.36 1.47 -14.78
CA LEU A 9 4.85 2.73 -14.20
C LEU A 9 4.03 3.95 -14.60
N ILE A 10 3.49 3.96 -15.81
CA ILE A 10 2.64 5.03 -16.32
C ILE A 10 1.19 4.80 -15.92
N LEU A 11 0.71 3.57 -16.05
CA LEU A 11 -0.70 3.24 -15.84
C LEU A 11 -1.16 3.54 -14.42
N TYR A 12 -0.46 3.08 -13.38
CA TYR A 12 -0.92 3.25 -12.00
C TYR A 12 -1.06 4.73 -11.57
N PRO A 13 -0.05 5.61 -11.76
CA PRO A 13 -0.20 7.02 -11.41
C PRO A 13 -1.25 7.73 -12.25
N LEU A 14 -1.34 7.43 -13.56
CA LEU A 14 -2.35 8.04 -14.42
C LEU A 14 -3.77 7.63 -14.01
N THR A 15 -4.00 6.37 -13.69
CA THR A 15 -5.30 5.87 -13.24
C THR A 15 -5.73 6.57 -11.96
N VAL A 16 -4.83 6.63 -10.98
CA VAL A 16 -5.09 7.30 -9.70
C VAL A 16 -5.40 8.79 -9.92
N LEU A 17 -4.59 9.49 -10.71
CA LEU A 17 -4.77 10.91 -10.98
C LEU A 17 -6.07 11.17 -11.74
N PHE A 18 -6.33 10.41 -12.81
CA PHE A 18 -7.52 10.55 -13.64
C PHE A 18 -8.79 10.31 -12.82
N LEU A 19 -8.88 9.19 -12.10
CA LEU A 19 -10.09 8.85 -11.35
C LEU A 19 -10.34 9.83 -10.20
N SER A 20 -9.30 10.23 -9.47
CA SER A 20 -9.44 11.15 -8.34
C SER A 20 -9.74 12.60 -8.74
N THR A 21 -9.42 13.02 -9.97
CA THR A 21 -9.68 14.39 -10.44
C THR A 21 -10.95 14.51 -11.27
N THR A 22 -11.33 13.47 -12.01
CA THR A 22 -12.48 13.51 -12.92
C THR A 22 -13.74 12.88 -12.34
N LEU A 23 -13.61 11.83 -11.52
CA LEU A 23 -14.76 11.07 -11.03
C LEU A 23 -15.04 11.28 -9.54
N ALA A 24 -14.01 11.56 -8.74
CA ALA A 24 -14.23 11.85 -7.32
C ALA A 24 -15.16 13.07 -7.16
N GLY A 25 -16.15 12.95 -6.28
CA GLY A 25 -17.18 13.97 -6.04
C GLY A 25 -18.32 14.02 -7.07
N HIS A 26 -18.17 13.43 -8.26
CA HIS A 26 -19.22 13.38 -9.28
C HIS A 26 -20.09 12.12 -9.18
N ILE A 27 -19.55 11.05 -8.61
CA ILE A 27 -20.27 9.78 -8.45
C ILE A 27 -21.03 9.79 -7.11
N PRO A 28 -22.35 9.53 -7.10
CA PRO A 28 -23.13 9.53 -5.87
C PRO A 28 -22.66 8.41 -4.92
N PRO A 29 -22.90 8.56 -3.61
CA PRO A 29 -22.58 7.53 -2.62
C PRO A 29 -23.20 6.19 -3.02
N SER A 30 -22.38 5.15 -3.02
CA SER A 30 -22.77 3.78 -3.35
C SER A 30 -22.26 2.80 -2.30
N TYR A 31 -22.55 1.51 -2.44
CA TYR A 31 -22.00 0.45 -1.59
C TYR A 31 -20.47 0.57 -1.39
N PHE A 32 -19.74 0.97 -2.44
CA PHE A 32 -18.28 1.10 -2.42
C PHE A 32 -17.77 2.33 -1.66
N SER A 33 -18.62 3.35 -1.46
CA SER A 33 -18.27 4.52 -0.64
C SER A 33 -18.23 4.23 0.85
N ASN A 34 -18.93 3.18 1.30
CA ASN A 34 -18.94 2.79 2.70
C ASN A 34 -17.63 2.07 3.06
N SER A 35 -16.82 2.65 3.95
CA SER A 35 -15.56 2.06 4.40
C SER A 35 -15.71 0.71 5.13
N ARG A 36 -16.93 0.34 5.54
CA ARG A 36 -17.25 -0.94 6.19
C ARG A 36 -17.78 -2.00 5.21
N ASN A 37 -17.76 -1.74 3.90
CA ASN A 37 -18.18 -2.72 2.92
C ASN A 37 -17.27 -3.96 2.92
N VAL A 38 -17.83 -5.12 2.55
CA VAL A 38 -17.16 -6.43 2.61
C VAL A 38 -15.82 -6.43 1.86
N LEU A 39 -15.77 -5.78 0.70
CA LEU A 39 -14.55 -5.75 -0.11
C LEU A 39 -13.46 -4.91 0.57
N ASN A 40 -13.79 -3.73 1.10
CA ASN A 40 -12.81 -2.92 1.82
C ASN A 40 -12.28 -3.61 3.08
N VAL A 41 -13.18 -4.23 3.86
CA VAL A 41 -12.80 -4.89 5.13
C VAL A 41 -11.98 -6.16 4.90
N TYR A 42 -12.39 -7.03 3.97
CA TYR A 42 -11.74 -8.33 3.81
C TYR A 42 -10.64 -8.35 2.77
N PHE A 43 -10.70 -7.51 1.74
CA PHE A 43 -9.71 -7.54 0.66
C PHE A 43 -8.70 -6.40 0.77
N VAL A 44 -9.11 -5.14 0.94
CA VAL A 44 -8.13 -4.04 1.03
C VAL A 44 -7.31 -4.13 2.31
N LYS A 45 -7.96 -4.24 3.48
CA LYS A 45 -7.25 -4.27 4.77
C LYS A 45 -6.36 -5.51 4.94
N LEU A 46 -6.73 -6.63 4.33
CA LEU A 46 -5.94 -7.87 4.31
C LEU A 46 -5.19 -8.06 2.98
N GLY A 47 -4.94 -6.99 2.23
CA GLY A 47 -4.44 -7.09 0.85
C GLY A 47 -3.12 -7.83 0.72
N TRP A 48 -2.21 -7.68 1.69
CA TRP A 48 -0.94 -8.40 1.68
C TRP A 48 -1.10 -9.91 1.93
N LEU A 49 -2.06 -10.32 2.76
CA LEU A 49 -2.37 -11.73 2.99
C LEU A 49 -2.83 -12.39 1.69
N TRP A 50 -3.78 -11.78 0.99
CA TRP A 50 -4.27 -12.28 -0.30
C TRP A 50 -3.18 -12.29 -1.38
N SER A 51 -2.31 -11.28 -1.40
CA SER A 51 -1.17 -11.23 -2.30
C SER A 51 -0.15 -12.33 -2.00
N THR A 52 0.02 -12.68 -0.71
CA THR A 52 0.84 -13.81 -0.28
C THR A 52 0.25 -15.14 -0.75
N ILE A 53 -1.07 -15.32 -0.65
CA ILE A 53 -1.77 -16.51 -1.16
C ILE A 53 -1.60 -16.62 -2.68
N ALA A 54 -1.80 -15.51 -3.40
CA ALA A 54 -1.61 -15.45 -4.85
C ALA A 54 -0.17 -15.82 -5.24
N PHE A 55 0.83 -15.28 -4.55
CA PHE A 55 2.23 -15.64 -4.73
C PHE A 55 2.51 -17.12 -4.43
N GLY A 56 1.96 -17.64 -3.32
CA GLY A 56 2.02 -19.06 -2.96
C GLY A 56 1.55 -19.95 -4.10
N SER A 57 0.44 -19.60 -4.75
CA SER A 57 -0.08 -20.34 -5.92
C SER A 57 0.86 -20.35 -7.13
N LEU A 58 1.69 -19.32 -7.29
CA LEU A 58 2.69 -19.26 -8.36
C LEU A 58 3.88 -20.18 -8.04
N VAL A 59 4.35 -20.16 -6.80
CA VAL A 59 5.58 -20.85 -6.39
C VAL A 59 5.37 -22.29 -5.91
N ILE A 60 4.13 -22.71 -5.66
CA ILE A 60 3.84 -24.09 -5.27
C ILE A 60 4.36 -25.07 -6.32
N PHE A 61 5.04 -26.13 -5.86
CA PHE A 61 5.69 -27.14 -6.71
C PHE A 61 6.83 -26.63 -7.61
N GLN A 62 7.37 -25.42 -7.38
CA GLN A 62 8.58 -24.97 -8.07
C GLN A 62 9.83 -25.65 -7.51
N PRO A 63 10.85 -25.93 -8.35
CA PRO A 63 12.13 -26.44 -7.86
C PRO A 63 12.83 -25.39 -6.99
N LEU A 64 13.62 -25.85 -6.01
CA LEU A 64 14.29 -24.97 -5.03
C LEU A 64 15.14 -23.87 -5.69
N LYS A 65 15.78 -24.18 -6.82
CA LYS A 65 16.57 -23.22 -7.62
C LYS A 65 15.77 -21.99 -8.10
N ARG A 66 14.45 -22.13 -8.31
CA ARG A 66 13.54 -21.02 -8.65
C ARG A 66 12.85 -20.44 -7.42
N LEU A 67 12.56 -21.28 -6.43
CA LEU A 67 11.87 -20.88 -5.20
C LEU A 67 12.71 -19.90 -4.36
N VAL A 68 13.98 -20.21 -4.11
CA VAL A 68 14.87 -19.39 -3.24
C VAL A 68 14.93 -17.92 -3.65
N PRO A 69 15.24 -17.55 -4.92
CA PRO A 69 15.29 -16.14 -5.31
C PRO A 69 13.91 -15.48 -5.29
N SER A 70 12.82 -16.20 -5.59
CA SER A 70 11.45 -15.67 -5.46
C SER A 70 11.08 -15.41 -4.00
N MET A 71 11.49 -16.29 -3.07
CA MET A 71 11.31 -16.08 -1.63
C MET A 71 12.11 -14.87 -1.12
N GLY A 72 13.35 -14.69 -1.59
CA GLY A 72 14.16 -13.50 -1.25
C GLY A 72 13.47 -12.19 -1.65
N ARG A 73 12.90 -12.14 -2.86
CA ARG A 73 12.09 -11.01 -3.34
C ARG A 73 10.82 -10.80 -2.52
N TYR A 74 10.09 -11.87 -2.23
CA TYR A 74 8.89 -11.81 -1.38
C TYR A 74 9.21 -11.26 0.02
N VAL A 75 10.29 -11.73 0.64
CA VAL A 75 10.74 -11.23 1.95
C VAL A 75 11.09 -9.75 1.88
N CYS A 76 11.87 -9.32 0.87
CA CYS A 76 12.22 -7.90 0.71
C CYS A 76 10.99 -7.02 0.47
N MET A 77 10.04 -7.45 -0.36
CA MET A 77 8.79 -6.72 -0.60
C MET A 77 7.94 -6.66 0.69
N THR A 78 7.84 -7.77 1.43
CA THR A 78 7.14 -7.81 2.72
C THR A 78 7.77 -6.84 3.73
N LEU A 79 9.10 -6.83 3.84
CA LEU A 79 9.81 -5.90 4.73
C LEU A 79 9.56 -4.45 4.34
N TYR A 80 9.59 -4.13 3.05
CA TYR A 80 9.25 -2.80 2.55
C TYR A 80 7.81 -2.41 2.95
N TRP A 81 6.83 -3.27 2.70
CA TRP A 81 5.44 -3.03 3.09
C TRP A 81 5.29 -2.82 4.60
N ILE A 82 5.97 -3.61 5.41
CA ILE A 82 5.98 -3.49 6.87
C ILE A 82 6.57 -2.13 7.29
N ILE A 83 7.72 -1.71 6.74
CA ILE A 83 8.33 -0.41 7.03
C ILE A 83 7.39 0.74 6.66
N MET A 84 6.71 0.63 5.52
CA MET A 84 5.79 1.65 5.04
C MET A 84 4.54 1.77 5.91
N THR A 85 3.94 0.65 6.32
CA THR A 85 2.56 0.62 6.82
C THR A 85 2.39 0.13 8.25
N GLN A 86 3.38 -0.54 8.83
CA GLN A 86 3.25 -1.21 10.12
C GLN A 86 4.22 -0.67 11.18
N TRP A 87 3.90 -0.98 12.43
CA TRP A 87 4.71 -0.67 13.61
C TRP A 87 5.72 -1.77 13.89
N LEU A 88 6.79 -1.89 13.10
CA LEU A 88 7.88 -2.85 13.40
C LEU A 88 9.07 -2.18 14.11
N LEU A 89 9.26 -0.87 13.95
CA LEU A 89 10.39 -0.09 14.49
C LEU A 89 9.94 1.30 14.97
N GLY A 90 8.75 1.38 15.59
CA GLY A 90 8.08 2.64 15.95
C GLY A 90 6.95 3.01 14.97
N PRO A 91 6.45 4.26 15.01
CA PRO A 91 5.35 4.73 14.15
C PRO A 91 5.64 4.44 12.67
N SER A 92 4.60 4.13 11.90
CA SER A 92 4.72 3.80 10.48
C SER A 92 5.40 4.93 9.72
N LEU A 93 6.09 4.63 8.61
CA LEU A 93 6.72 5.69 7.82
C LEU A 93 5.68 6.73 7.33
N VAL A 94 4.47 6.27 7.01
CA VAL A 94 3.33 7.14 6.66
C VAL A 94 2.98 8.10 7.81
N ASP A 95 2.86 7.61 9.05
CA ASP A 95 2.56 8.48 10.19
C ASP A 95 3.69 9.49 10.46
N ARG A 96 4.95 9.06 10.29
CA ARG A 96 6.11 9.97 10.43
C ARG A 96 6.10 11.06 9.37
N MET A 97 5.76 10.73 8.13
CA MET A 97 5.62 11.70 7.04
C MET A 97 4.50 12.70 7.32
N PHE A 98 3.38 12.22 7.86
CA PHE A 98 2.28 13.11 8.26
C PHE A 98 2.73 14.14 9.30
N VAL A 99 3.40 13.71 10.36
CA VAL A 99 3.89 14.63 11.40
C VAL A 99 5.00 15.55 10.86
N ALA A 100 5.92 15.01 10.05
CA ALA A 100 6.99 15.78 9.44
C ALA A 100 6.49 16.89 8.49
N THR A 101 5.29 16.72 7.93
CA THR A 101 4.65 17.72 7.06
C THR A 101 3.78 18.71 7.84
N GLY A 102 3.89 18.74 9.17
CA GLY A 102 3.19 19.69 10.05
C GLY A 102 1.91 19.12 10.68
N GLY A 103 1.66 17.82 10.54
CA GLY A 103 0.51 17.16 11.13
C GLY A 103 0.62 16.99 12.64
N SER A 104 -0.52 17.12 13.33
CA SER A 104 -0.58 16.94 14.78
C SER A 104 -1.92 16.37 15.24
N CYS A 105 -1.92 15.84 16.46
CA CYS A 105 -3.11 15.35 17.13
C CYS A 105 -3.73 16.47 17.96
N HIS A 106 -4.97 16.84 17.67
CA HIS A 106 -5.74 17.82 18.43
C HIS A 106 -6.83 17.12 19.24
N TYR A 107 -6.87 17.34 20.55
CA TYR A 107 -7.98 16.84 21.36
C TYR A 107 -9.25 17.62 21.01
N LEU A 108 -10.35 16.91 20.83
CA LEU A 108 -11.66 17.56 20.81
C LEU A 108 -11.96 18.01 22.24
N PRO A 109 -12.31 19.29 22.48
CA PRO A 109 -12.76 19.69 23.81
C PRO A 109 -14.01 18.88 24.14
N ASN A 110 -13.91 17.99 25.12
CA ASN A 110 -15.09 17.38 25.71
C ASN A 110 -15.91 18.51 26.35
N ASN A 111 -17.22 18.53 26.12
CA ASN A 111 -18.17 19.38 26.83
C ASN A 111 -18.36 18.89 28.28
N ASP A 112 -17.28 18.55 28.97
CA ASP A 112 -17.31 18.22 30.39
C ASP A 112 -16.99 19.50 31.17
N GLU A 113 -18.05 20.17 31.66
CA GLU A 113 -17.99 21.40 32.46
C GLU A 113 -17.29 21.24 33.83
N ASN A 114 -16.72 20.08 34.12
CA ASN A 114 -15.96 19.85 35.35
C ASN A 114 -14.46 19.92 35.06
N GLY A 115 -13.98 21.16 35.01
CA GLY A 115 -12.56 21.45 34.99
C GLY A 115 -11.85 20.84 36.20
N MET A 116 -11.04 19.81 35.96
CA MET A 116 -9.89 19.44 36.80
C MET A 116 -9.00 18.44 36.03
N SER A 117 -7.83 18.93 35.58
CA SER A 117 -6.55 18.20 35.36
C SER A 117 -6.56 16.97 34.44
N GLY A 118 -5.65 16.77 33.49
CA GLY A 118 -4.30 17.25 33.25
C GLY A 118 -3.80 16.52 31.99
N LEU A 119 -2.81 17.03 31.27
CA LEU A 119 -1.45 16.57 31.52
C LEU A 119 -0.45 17.59 30.92
N ASN A 120 0.34 18.22 31.79
CA ASN A 120 1.67 18.68 31.40
C ASN A 120 2.50 17.42 31.11
N THR A 121 2.65 17.01 29.85
CA THR A 121 3.57 15.92 29.47
C THR A 121 4.44 16.30 28.31
N SER A 122 5.68 16.62 28.68
CA SER A 122 6.94 16.43 27.96
C SER A 122 7.03 16.91 26.50
N PRO A 123 7.99 17.79 26.17
CA PRO A 123 8.27 18.23 24.80
C PRO A 123 8.87 17.13 23.88
N LEU A 124 8.55 15.85 24.10
CA LEU A 124 9.05 14.72 23.32
C LEU A 124 8.01 13.61 23.01
N THR A 125 6.75 13.79 23.39
CA THR A 125 5.65 12.90 22.97
C THR A 125 4.64 13.65 22.12
N ALA A 126 5.09 14.22 21.01
CA ALA A 126 4.17 14.46 19.90
C ALA A 126 3.58 13.10 19.55
N VAL A 127 2.25 12.94 19.59
CA VAL A 127 1.62 11.67 19.19
C VAL A 127 2.01 11.42 17.75
N LEU A 128 2.95 10.50 17.52
CA LEU A 128 3.53 10.23 16.20
C LEU A 128 2.72 9.23 15.39
N GLN A 129 1.58 8.77 15.90
CA GLN A 129 0.81 7.68 15.32
C GLN A 129 -0.69 7.97 15.36
N GLN A 130 -1.34 7.83 14.21
CA GLN A 130 -2.76 8.14 14.05
C GLN A 130 -3.67 7.29 14.96
N THR A 131 -3.35 6.01 15.15
CA THR A 131 -4.17 5.10 15.98
C THR A 131 -4.17 5.53 17.46
N THR A 132 -3.03 5.98 17.97
CA THR A 132 -2.92 6.46 19.35
C THR A 132 -3.75 7.74 19.52
N CYS A 133 -3.65 8.68 18.58
CA CYS A 133 -4.45 9.91 18.61
C CYS A 133 -5.96 9.62 18.66
N ARG A 134 -6.43 8.74 17.77
CA ARG A 134 -7.85 8.36 17.71
C ARG A 134 -8.31 7.59 18.96
N SER A 135 -7.44 6.75 19.52
CA SER A 135 -7.76 6.00 20.75
C SER A 135 -7.94 6.91 21.97
N THR A 136 -7.27 8.07 21.99
CA THR A 136 -7.38 9.07 23.05
C THR A 136 -8.45 10.14 22.78
N GLY A 137 -9.34 9.93 21.80
CA GLY A 137 -10.39 10.90 21.44
C GLY A 137 -9.88 12.12 20.67
N GLY A 138 -8.64 12.07 20.17
CA GLY A 138 -8.06 13.14 19.35
C GLY A 138 -8.42 13.04 17.87
N SER A 139 -8.38 14.18 17.20
CA SER A 139 -8.49 14.35 15.75
C SER A 139 -7.11 14.55 15.12
N TRP A 140 -6.90 13.95 13.94
CA TRP A 140 -5.59 13.89 13.27
C TRP A 140 -5.61 14.80 12.04
N HIS A 141 -5.01 16.00 12.14
CA HIS A 141 -5.15 17.05 11.13
C HIS A 141 -3.85 17.84 10.89
N GLY A 142 -3.80 18.56 9.77
CA GLY A 142 -2.73 19.51 9.42
C GLY A 142 -1.60 18.97 8.55
N GLY A 143 -1.35 17.66 8.57
CA GLY A 143 -0.28 17.02 7.80
C GLY A 143 -0.72 16.45 6.46
N HIS A 144 0.25 16.04 5.65
CA HIS A 144 0.02 15.30 4.41
C HIS A 144 -0.11 13.81 4.71
N ASP A 145 -1.33 13.26 4.54
CA ASP A 145 -1.62 11.84 4.75
C ASP A 145 -1.33 11.04 3.48
N VAL A 146 -0.43 10.07 3.56
CA VAL A 146 -0.11 9.19 2.43
C VAL A 146 -1.10 8.04 2.43
N SER A 147 -1.81 7.82 1.33
CA SER A 147 -2.81 6.73 1.27
C SER A 147 -2.15 5.34 1.36
N GLY A 148 -2.21 4.73 2.54
CA GLY A 148 -1.63 3.39 2.79
C GLY A 148 -2.27 2.28 1.95
N HIS A 149 -3.57 2.38 1.64
CA HIS A 149 -4.22 1.45 0.71
C HIS A 149 -3.69 1.58 -0.71
N CYS A 150 -3.45 2.81 -1.18
CA CYS A 150 -2.83 3.06 -2.49
C CYS A 150 -1.41 2.45 -2.54
N VAL A 151 -0.59 2.68 -1.50
CA VAL A 151 0.75 2.08 -1.36
C VAL A 151 0.66 0.56 -1.45
N LEU A 152 -0.18 -0.07 -0.62
CA LEU A 152 -0.32 -1.53 -0.56
C LEU A 152 -0.77 -2.13 -1.90
N LEU A 153 -1.82 -1.58 -2.52
CA LEU A 153 -2.40 -2.12 -3.75
C LEU A 153 -1.42 -2.04 -4.92
N ILE A 154 -0.72 -0.90 -5.09
CA ILE A 154 0.27 -0.74 -6.16
C ILE A 154 1.50 -1.62 -5.89
N HIS A 155 2.01 -1.62 -4.66
CA HIS A 155 3.15 -2.45 -4.26
C HIS A 155 2.89 -3.95 -4.50
N ALA A 156 1.74 -4.45 -4.05
CA ALA A 156 1.31 -5.83 -4.26
C ALA A 156 1.11 -6.16 -5.73
N SER A 157 0.55 -5.23 -6.51
CA SER A 157 0.31 -5.47 -7.93
C SER A 157 1.61 -5.54 -8.72
N LEU A 158 2.58 -4.65 -8.45
CA LEU A 158 3.87 -4.69 -9.14
C LEU A 158 4.66 -5.96 -8.76
N PHE A 159 4.61 -6.39 -7.50
CA PHE A 159 5.18 -7.67 -7.07
C PHE A 159 4.58 -8.85 -7.85
N LEU A 160 3.25 -8.99 -7.83
CA LEU A 160 2.56 -10.10 -8.49
C LEU A 160 2.76 -10.06 -10.02
N LEU A 161 2.82 -8.88 -10.62
CA LEU A 161 3.13 -8.73 -12.04
C LEU A 161 4.50 -9.34 -12.35
N GLU A 162 5.54 -8.98 -11.61
CA GLU A 162 6.90 -9.52 -11.83
C GLU A 162 6.99 -11.03 -11.61
N GLU A 163 6.40 -11.55 -10.53
CA GLU A 163 6.43 -12.99 -10.26
C GLU A 163 5.62 -13.77 -11.29
N SER A 164 4.49 -13.23 -11.75
CA SER A 164 3.66 -13.89 -12.78
C SER A 164 4.38 -13.96 -14.13
N MET A 165 5.14 -12.92 -14.49
CA MET A 165 5.88 -12.88 -15.75
C MET A 165 7.02 -13.90 -15.81
N GLN A 166 7.51 -14.35 -14.66
CA GLN A 166 8.55 -15.39 -14.55
C GLN A 166 8.00 -16.82 -14.62
N GLN A 167 6.68 -17.01 -14.48
CA GLN A 167 6.09 -18.33 -14.54
C GLN A 167 6.05 -18.86 -15.99
N PRO A 168 6.42 -20.13 -16.23
CA PRO A 168 6.22 -20.74 -17.54
C PRO A 168 4.77 -21.21 -17.73
N ASP A 169 4.10 -21.66 -16.67
CA ASP A 169 2.75 -22.19 -16.72
C ASP A 169 1.70 -21.07 -16.85
N LYS A 170 0.94 -21.10 -17.94
CA LYS A 170 -0.14 -20.15 -18.22
C LYS A 170 -1.27 -20.21 -17.18
N ARG A 171 -1.57 -21.38 -16.60
CA ARG A 171 -2.66 -21.53 -15.61
C ARG A 171 -2.36 -20.75 -14.34
N LYS A 172 -1.13 -20.82 -13.86
CA LYS A 172 -0.66 -20.04 -12.70
C LYS A 172 -0.73 -18.53 -12.98
N LYS A 173 -0.41 -18.10 -14.20
CA LYS A 173 -0.58 -16.70 -14.60
C LYS A 173 -2.03 -16.24 -14.48
N ILE A 174 -2.99 -17.02 -14.96
CA ILE A 174 -4.42 -16.64 -14.89
C ILE A 174 -4.83 -16.28 -13.46
N ILE A 175 -4.40 -17.07 -12.47
CA ILE A 175 -4.68 -16.80 -11.05
C ILE A 175 -4.09 -15.45 -10.63
N ALA A 176 -2.80 -15.22 -10.90
CA ALA A 176 -2.17 -13.94 -10.55
C ALA A 176 -2.81 -12.75 -11.26
N TRP A 177 -3.17 -12.88 -12.54
CA TRP A 177 -3.83 -11.82 -13.31
C TRP A 177 -5.26 -11.54 -12.81
N ALA A 178 -5.96 -12.53 -12.25
CA ALA A 178 -7.23 -12.30 -11.58
C ALA A 178 -7.06 -11.45 -10.31
N PHE A 179 -6.04 -11.72 -9.49
CA PHE A 179 -5.70 -10.87 -8.35
C PHE A 179 -5.24 -9.47 -8.77
N LEU A 180 -4.46 -9.33 -9.84
CA LEU A 180 -4.08 -8.03 -10.40
C LEU A 180 -5.29 -7.21 -10.84
N GLY A 181 -6.24 -7.85 -11.54
CA GLY A 181 -7.49 -7.20 -11.93
C GLY A 181 -8.31 -6.74 -10.72
N LEU A 182 -8.38 -7.57 -9.68
CA LEU A 182 -9.03 -7.21 -8.43
C LEU A 182 -8.34 -6.02 -7.75
N TRP A 183 -7.00 -6.04 -7.58
CA TRP A 183 -6.26 -4.93 -6.97
C TRP A 183 -6.39 -3.64 -7.75
N TYR A 184 -6.37 -3.71 -9.07
CA TYR A 184 -6.59 -2.55 -9.92
C TYR A 184 -7.98 -1.96 -9.75
N TRP A 185 -9.02 -2.81 -9.69
CA TRP A 185 -10.39 -2.36 -9.40
C TRP A 185 -10.51 -1.75 -8.00
N MET A 186 -9.87 -2.34 -6.99
CA MET A 186 -9.87 -1.77 -5.64
C MET A 186 -9.13 -0.44 -5.55
N LEU A 187 -8.05 -0.28 -6.31
CA LEU A 187 -7.35 1.00 -6.42
C LEU A 187 -8.24 2.06 -7.07
N ALA A 188 -9.03 1.68 -8.08
CA ALA A 188 -10.01 2.56 -8.69
C ALA A 188 -11.08 3.01 -7.68
N MET A 189 -11.67 2.08 -6.91
CA MET A 189 -12.63 2.44 -5.85
C MET A 189 -12.00 3.33 -4.77
N THR A 190 -10.75 3.04 -4.39
CA THR A 190 -9.97 3.86 -3.46
C THR A 190 -9.80 5.28 -3.97
N SER A 191 -9.53 5.42 -5.27
CA SER A 191 -9.31 6.72 -5.93
C SER A 191 -10.59 7.53 -6.12
N ILE A 192 -11.74 6.88 -6.28
CA ILE A 192 -13.03 7.54 -6.49
C ILE A 192 -13.64 8.02 -5.16
N TYR A 193 -13.57 7.22 -4.09
CA TYR A 193 -14.42 7.43 -2.92
C TYR A 193 -13.71 7.89 -1.63
N PHE A 194 -12.41 7.61 -1.46
CA PHE A 194 -11.82 7.65 -0.12
C PHE A 194 -10.75 8.73 0.09
N HIS A 195 -10.01 9.10 -0.95
CA HIS A 195 -8.82 9.94 -0.79
C HIS A 195 -8.75 11.04 -1.85
N GLY A 196 -8.11 12.15 -1.48
CA GLY A 196 -7.79 13.23 -2.41
C GLY A 196 -6.63 12.86 -3.33
N TYR A 197 -6.53 13.53 -4.48
CA TYR A 197 -5.49 13.24 -5.48
C TYR A 197 -4.06 13.34 -4.92
N ARG A 198 -3.78 14.26 -3.98
CA ARG A 198 -2.45 14.44 -3.38
C ARG A 198 -2.02 13.23 -2.55
N GLU A 199 -2.91 12.75 -1.69
CA GLU A 199 -2.70 11.58 -0.84
C GLU A 199 -2.43 10.35 -1.71
N LEU A 200 -3.22 10.19 -2.77
CA LEU A 200 -3.09 9.08 -3.69
C LEU A 200 -1.84 9.15 -4.56
N LEU A 201 -1.42 10.34 -5.04
CA LEU A 201 -0.17 10.51 -5.79
C LEU A 201 1.05 10.13 -4.95
N SER A 202 1.10 10.59 -3.70
CA SER A 202 2.15 10.18 -2.77
C SER A 202 2.10 8.68 -2.47
N GLY A 203 0.90 8.11 -2.33
CA GLY A 203 0.73 6.66 -2.18
C GLY A 203 1.21 5.87 -3.40
N ALA A 204 0.96 6.37 -4.61
CA ALA A 204 1.44 5.77 -5.85
C ALA A 204 2.97 5.84 -5.96
N PHE A 205 3.56 6.98 -5.60
CA PHE A 205 5.00 7.14 -5.53
C PHE A 205 5.64 6.10 -4.60
N PHE A 206 5.17 5.99 -3.35
CA PHE A 206 5.72 5.01 -2.40
C PHE A 206 5.35 3.56 -2.76
N GLY A 207 4.21 3.30 -3.40
CA GLY A 207 3.88 1.96 -3.91
C GLY A 207 4.87 1.50 -5.00
N ILE A 208 5.24 2.40 -5.90
CA ILE A 208 6.20 2.16 -6.99
C ILE A 208 7.64 2.10 -6.48
N LEU A 209 8.00 2.98 -5.54
CA LEU A 209 9.38 3.13 -5.06
C LEU A 209 9.98 1.81 -4.56
N GLY A 210 9.23 1.03 -3.78
CA GLY A 210 9.69 -0.28 -3.29
C GLY A 210 9.99 -1.25 -4.44
N TRP A 211 9.16 -1.27 -5.47
CA TRP A 211 9.40 -2.08 -6.67
C TRP A 211 10.61 -1.59 -7.46
N VAL A 212 10.81 -0.28 -7.63
CA VAL A 212 12.00 0.28 -8.31
C VAL A 212 13.27 -0.14 -7.57
N ILE A 213 13.33 0.10 -6.26
CA ILE A 213 14.50 -0.25 -5.44
C ILE A 213 14.81 -1.75 -5.55
N LEU A 214 13.79 -2.60 -5.45
CA LEU A 214 13.99 -4.04 -5.37
C LEU A 214 14.17 -4.71 -6.75
N TYR A 215 13.30 -4.46 -7.72
CA TYR A 215 13.33 -5.14 -9.03
C TYR A 215 14.19 -4.45 -10.09
N LEU A 216 14.43 -3.14 -9.98
CA LEU A 216 15.34 -2.43 -10.88
C LEU A 216 16.71 -2.18 -10.26
N GLY A 217 16.81 -2.12 -8.93
CA GLY A 217 18.05 -1.90 -8.19
C GLY A 217 18.70 -3.18 -7.67
N LEU A 218 18.06 -3.86 -6.72
CA LEU A 218 18.62 -5.00 -6.00
C LEU A 218 18.61 -6.31 -6.81
N PHE A 219 17.59 -6.52 -7.65
CA PHE A 219 17.39 -7.72 -8.45
C PHE A 219 17.22 -7.45 -9.97
N PRO A 220 18.14 -6.70 -10.63
CA PRO A 220 17.94 -6.20 -11.99
C PRO A 220 17.97 -7.27 -13.08
N ASN A 221 18.66 -8.40 -12.83
CA ASN A 221 19.05 -9.38 -13.86
C ASN A 221 18.43 -10.77 -13.73
N CYS A 222 17.45 -10.99 -12.85
CA CYS A 222 16.80 -12.30 -12.76
C CYS A 222 15.82 -12.49 -13.93
N GLN A 223 16.34 -12.96 -15.07
CA GLN A 223 15.55 -13.37 -16.23
C GLN A 223 14.76 -14.66 -15.91
N PRO A 224 13.59 -14.89 -16.55
CA PRO A 224 12.82 -16.12 -16.39
C PRO A 224 13.56 -17.43 -16.76
N LEU A 225 14.73 -17.34 -17.42
CA LEU A 225 15.44 -18.48 -18.00
C LEU A 225 16.97 -18.51 -17.74
N ALA A 226 17.55 -17.51 -17.08
CA ALA A 226 18.96 -17.54 -16.69
C ALA A 226 19.06 -17.54 -15.15
N PRO A 227 19.85 -18.44 -14.55
CA PRO A 227 20.02 -18.44 -13.11
C PRO A 227 20.69 -17.12 -12.70
N CYS A 228 20.26 -16.54 -11.58
CA CYS A 228 20.85 -15.34 -11.02
C CYS A 228 22.21 -15.70 -10.40
N TYR A 229 23.24 -15.84 -11.24
CA TYR A 229 24.64 -15.88 -10.84
C TYR A 229 25.39 -14.83 -11.65
N ASN A 230 26.12 -13.97 -10.94
CA ASN A 230 27.35 -13.40 -11.47
C ASN A 230 28.42 -14.49 -11.46
#